data_AF-V7ERR7-F1
#
_entry.id   AF-V7ERR7-F1
#
_cell.length_a   1.000
_cell.length_b   1.000
_cell.length_c   1.000
_cell.angle_alpha   90.00
_cell.angle_beta   90.00
_cell.angle_gamma   90.00
#
_symmetry.space_group_name_H-M   'P 1'
#
loop_
_entity.id
_entity.type
_entity.pdbx_description
1 polymer ?
#
loop_
_entity_poly.entity_id
_entity_poly.type
_entity_poly.pdbx_seq_one_letter_code
_entity_poly.pdbx_strand_id
1 'polypeptide(L)' 'MIKKRAASEGGIAPATGGEITAATGLTSLGIDSLGLADVLWDLEQAYGIEIEMNTAEAWSDLQNVGGMVEAVRSLLPTGV' A
#
# COMPACT_ATOMS: atom_id res chain seq x y z
N MET A 1 38.68 12.62 6.74
CA MET A 1 37.43 12.58 7.53
C MET A 1 36.30 12.27 6.58
N ILE A 2 35.82 11.03 6.54
CA ILE A 2 34.78 10.60 5.59
C ILE A 2 33.49 10.44 6.41
N LYS A 3 32.61 11.44 6.34
CA LYS A 3 31.39 11.47 7.15
C LYS A 3 30.32 10.66 6.43
N LYS A 4 30.20 9.40 6.84
CA LYS A 4 29.11 8.46 6.60
C LYS A 4 27.75 9.18 6.69
N ARG A 5 26.97 9.13 5.60
CA ARG A 5 25.50 9.27 5.64
C ARG A 5 24.90 8.16 4.78
N ALA A 6 24.79 6.99 5.40
CA ALA A 6 23.82 5.97 5.01
C ALA A 6 22.66 6.12 5.99
N ALA A 7 21.50 6.48 5.47
CA ALA A 7 20.15 6.29 6.02
C ALA A 7 19.22 7.21 5.21
N SER A 8 18.89 6.79 3.99
CA SER A 8 17.60 7.17 3.41
C SER A 8 16.79 5.89 3.42
N GLU A 9 16.45 5.47 4.63
CA GLU A 9 15.41 4.48 4.85
C GLU A 9 14.14 5.13 4.33
N GLY A 10 13.58 4.57 3.24
CA GLY A 10 12.27 4.92 2.71
C GLY A 10 11.17 4.47 3.69
N GLY A 11 11.23 4.97 4.92
CA GLY A 11 10.16 4.79 5.89
C GLY A 11 8.99 5.65 5.45
N ILE A 12 7.86 5.01 5.15
CA ILE A 12 6.57 5.66 5.04
C ILE A 12 6.38 6.43 6.34
N ALA A 13 6.54 7.76 6.30
CA ALA A 13 6.35 8.58 7.47
C ALA A 13 4.90 8.38 7.93
N PRO A 14 4.62 8.11 9.23
CA PRO A 14 3.26 7.99 9.69
C PRO A 14 2.54 9.30 9.38
N ALA A 15 1.45 9.21 8.61
CA ALA A 15 0.64 10.36 8.22
C ALA A 15 0.32 11.17 9.48
N THR A 16 0.82 12.41 9.53
CA THR A 16 0.64 13.31 10.67
C THR A 16 -0.85 13.62 10.87
N GLY A 17 -1.49 12.91 11.81
CA GLY A 17 -2.51 13.47 12.69
C GLY A 17 -3.98 13.44 12.25
N GLY A 18 -4.42 12.45 11.48
CA GLY A 18 -5.85 12.23 11.18
C GLY A 18 -6.21 10.74 11.23
N GLU A 19 -7.45 10.43 11.62
CA GLU A 19 -8.00 9.08 11.53
C GLU A 19 -7.90 8.58 10.08
N ILE A 20 -7.29 7.41 9.87
CA ILE A 20 -7.25 6.77 8.55
C ILE A 20 -8.61 6.09 8.35
N THR A 21 -9.39 6.62 7.41
CA THR A 21 -10.71 6.09 7.07
C THR A 21 -10.65 5.41 5.70
N ALA A 22 -11.69 4.64 5.35
CA ALA A 22 -11.79 4.04 4.02
C ALA A 22 -11.78 5.09 2.88
N ALA A 23 -12.21 6.32 3.16
CA ALA A 23 -12.20 7.42 2.18
C ALA A 23 -10.82 8.09 2.04
N THR A 24 -9.86 7.77 2.91
CA THR A 24 -8.53 8.40 2.88
C THR A 24 -7.79 8.00 1.60
N GLY A 25 -7.43 8.98 0.79
CA GLY A 25 -6.64 8.78 -0.43
C GLY A 25 -5.21 8.37 -0.11
N LEU A 26 -4.66 7.43 -0.87
CA LEU A 26 -3.31 6.91 -0.64
C LEU A 26 -2.22 7.97 -0.83
N THR A 27 -2.39 8.82 -1.84
CA THR A 27 -1.51 9.97 -2.07
C THR A 27 -1.52 10.96 -0.90
N SER A 28 -2.64 11.08 -0.19
CA SER A 28 -2.73 11.91 1.03
C SER A 28 -1.98 11.30 2.23
N LEU A 29 -1.71 9.99 2.20
CA LEU A 29 -0.86 9.28 3.15
C LEU A 29 0.62 9.32 2.73
N GLY A 30 0.95 9.96 1.60
CA GLY A 30 2.30 9.95 1.03
C GLY A 30 2.67 8.63 0.36
N ILE A 31 1.68 7.83 -0.03
CA ILE A 31 1.88 6.59 -0.78
C ILE A 31 1.83 6.93 -2.27
N ASP A 32 3.00 7.07 -2.86
CA ASP A 32 3.18 7.18 -4.32
C ASP A 32 3.11 5.80 -5.00
N SER A 33 3.17 5.74 -6.34
CA SER A 33 3.08 4.49 -7.10
C SER A 33 4.12 3.42 -6.69
N LEU A 34 5.34 3.83 -6.33
CA LEU A 34 6.37 2.93 -5.79
C LEU A 34 6.04 2.46 -4.37
N GLY A 35 5.50 3.34 -3.53
CA GLY A 35 5.07 2.98 -2.19
C GLY A 35 3.86 2.04 -2.20
N LEU A 36 2.96 2.23 -3.16
CA LEU A 36 1.83 1.33 -3.39
C LEU A 36 2.32 -0.07 -3.75
N ALA A 37 3.27 -0.18 -4.69
CA ALA A 37 3.85 -1.47 -5.06
C ALA A 37 4.51 -2.18 -3.87
N ASP A 38 5.20 -1.44 -2.99
CA ASP A 38 5.84 -1.98 -1.78
C ASP A 38 4.79 -2.53 -0.79
N VAL A 39 3.70 -1.79 -0.57
CA VAL A 39 2.59 -2.23 0.30
C VAL A 39 1.88 -3.45 -0.28
N LEU A 40 1.66 -3.50 -1.59
CA LEU A 40 1.05 -4.65 -2.24
C LEU A 40 1.94 -5.88 -2.12
N TRP A 41 3.24 -5.73 -2.35
CA TRP A 41 4.19 -6.82 -2.16
C TRP A 41 4.16 -7.35 -0.71
N ASP A 42 4.12 -6.46 0.29
CA ASP A 42 4.01 -6.87 1.69
C ASP A 42 2.71 -7.65 1.97
N LEU A 43 1.59 -7.23 1.38
CA LEU A 43 0.30 -7.92 1.49
C LEU A 43 0.30 -9.29 0.80
N GLU A 44 0.89 -9.42 -0.38
CA GLU A 44 1.06 -10.69 -1.09
C GLU A 44 1.85 -11.68 -0.23
N GLN A 45 2.96 -11.24 0.35
CA GLN A 45 3.79 -12.07 1.22
C GLN A 45 3.12 -12.41 2.56
N ALA A 46 2.38 -11.46 3.14
CA ALA A 46 1.71 -11.63 4.43
C ALA A 46 0.51 -12.59 4.36
N TYR A 47 -0.26 -12.52 3.28
CA TYR A 47 -1.49 -13.32 3.11
C TYR A 47 -1.33 -14.49 2.12
N GLY A 48 -0.18 -14.60 1.45
CA GLY A 48 0.05 -15.63 0.43
C GLY A 48 -0.88 -15.49 -0.78
N ILE A 49 -1.27 -14.26 -1.11
CA ILE A 49 -2.12 -13.93 -2.26
C ILE A 49 -1.27 -13.41 -3.42
N GLU A 50 -1.80 -13.50 -4.64
CA GLU A 50 -1.21 -12.88 -5.84
C GLU A 50 -2.18 -11.81 -6.34
N ILE A 51 -1.72 -10.56 -6.41
CA ILE A 51 -2.53 -9.44 -6.87
C ILE A 51 -2.25 -9.23 -8.36
N GLU A 52 -3.14 -9.70 -9.25
CA GLU A 52 -2.98 -9.51 -10.69
C GLU A 52 -3.19 -8.04 -11.09
N MET A 53 -2.10 -7.29 -11.17
CA MET A 53 -2.11 -5.85 -11.49
C MET A 53 -2.16 -5.51 -12.99
N ASN A 54 -2.52 -6.46 -13.86
CA ASN A 54 -2.48 -6.26 -15.31
C ASN A 54 -3.61 -5.37 -15.85
N THR A 55 -4.64 -5.08 -15.05
CA THR A 55 -5.79 -4.29 -15.50
C THR A 55 -5.76 -2.87 -14.93
N ALA A 56 -5.94 -1.86 -15.79
CA ALA A 56 -6.01 -0.46 -15.38
C ALA A 56 -7.18 -0.18 -14.40
N GLU A 57 -8.20 -1.04 -14.42
CA GLU A 57 -9.33 -1.02 -13.50
C GLU A 57 -8.88 -1.34 -12.07
N ALA A 58 -8.05 -2.37 -11.87
CA ALA A 58 -7.50 -2.70 -10.55
C ALA A 58 -6.71 -1.54 -9.93
N TRP A 59 -5.96 -0.77 -10.72
CA TRP A 59 -5.24 0.42 -10.24
C TRP A 59 -6.16 1.60 -9.88
N SER A 60 -7.31 1.70 -10.56
CA SER A 60 -8.29 2.77 -10.35
C SER A 60 -9.10 2.54 -9.07
N ASP A 61 -9.31 1.28 -8.68
CA ASP A 61 -9.92 0.93 -7.40
C ASP A 61 -8.97 1.18 -6.21
N LEU A 62 -7.65 1.14 -6.43
CA LEU A 62 -6.62 1.34 -5.39
C LEU A 62 -6.31 2.82 -5.10
N GLN A 63 -7.23 3.77 -5.31
CA GLN A 63 -6.96 5.20 -5.07
C GLN A 63 -7.09 5.62 -3.58
N ASN A 64 -7.82 4.84 -2.79
CA ASN A 64 -8.07 5.09 -1.37
C ASN A 64 -7.93 3.80 -0.55
N VAL A 65 -7.83 3.95 0.76
CA VAL A 65 -7.64 2.84 1.70
C VAL A 65 -8.80 1.83 1.61
N GLY A 66 -10.04 2.30 1.39
CA GLY A 66 -11.21 1.43 1.25
C GLY A 66 -11.09 0.51 0.05
N GLY A 67 -10.76 1.05 -1.11
CA GLY A 67 -10.57 0.28 -2.34
C GLY A 67 -9.42 -0.72 -2.25
N MET A 68 -8.33 -0.36 -1.56
CA MET A 68 -7.27 -1.32 -1.21
C MET A 68 -7.78 -2.48 -0.35
N VAL A 69 -8.50 -2.19 0.73
CA VAL A 69 -9.00 -3.22 1.65
C VAL A 69 -9.98 -4.15 0.95
N GLU A 70 -10.89 -3.62 0.13
CA GLU A 70 -11.87 -4.42 -0.60
C GLU A 70 -11.21 -5.28 -1.69
N ALA A 71 -10.22 -4.74 -2.42
CA ALA A 71 -9.45 -5.49 -3.41
C ALA A 71 -8.71 -6.68 -2.77
N VAL A 72 -8.01 -6.44 -1.65
CA VAL A 72 -7.33 -7.51 -0.91
C VAL A 72 -8.33 -8.52 -0.38
N ARG A 73 -9.45 -8.08 0.20
CA ARG A 73 -10.50 -8.97 0.73
C ARG A 73 -11.12 -9.87 -0.33
N SER A 74 -11.27 -9.39 -1.55
CA SER A 74 -11.76 -10.19 -2.68
C SER A 74 -10.79 -11.31 -3.07
N LEU A 75 -9.49 -11.12 -2.81
CA LEU A 75 -8.42 -12.06 -3.14
C LEU A 75 -8.09 -13.03 -1.99
N LEU A 76 -8.54 -12.73 -0.77
CA LEU A 76 -8.33 -13.63 0.36
C LEU A 76 -9.14 -14.92 0.17
N PRO A 77 -8.53 -16.09 0.43
CA PRO A 77 -9.26 -17.35 0.40
C PRO A 77 -10.38 -17.31 1.46
N THR A 78 -11.59 -17.72 1.06
CA THR A 78 -12.76 -17.86 1.96
C THR A 78 -12.54 -19.03 2.91
N GLY A 79 -11.73 -18.85 3.94
CA GLY A 79 -11.44 -19.89 4.93
C GLY A 79 -10.31 -19.53 5.89
N VAL A 80 -10.58 -18.60 6.79
CA VAL A 80 -9.87 -18.45 8.07
C VAL A 80 -10.86 -18.53 9.23
#